data_AF-A0A2G2YIJ8-F1
#
_entry.id   AF-A0A2G2YIJ8-F1
#
_cell.length_a   1.000
_cell.length_b   1.000
_cell.length_c   1.000
_cell.angle_alpha   90.00
_cell.angle_beta   90.00
_cell.angle_gamma   90.00
#
_symmetry.space_group_name_H-M   'P 1'
#
loop_
_entity.id
_entity.type
_entity.pdbx_description
1 polymer ?
#
loop_
_entity_poly.entity_id
_entity_poly.type
_entity_poly.pdbx_seq_one_letter_code
_entity_poly.pdbx_strand_id
1 'polypeptide(L)'
;MYVVGDGQVIEATPDGEPYGPNDAQLDLSNGIPRFYIMQLKGRSLKFSSITHHANVTQCLGSIGGDVWYLGVAKPSIVGSGPSSDPVHCPDIVQAKCGHFYVPPGVDEVQGFRISGPKFIKLNVGTWHAGPLFTVEKMDFYNLELSNTNEVDHTTHYFNKKNGVTFLMED
;
A
#
# COMPACT_ATOMS: atom_id res chain seq x y z
N MET A 1 -4.98 -13.55 7.97
CA MET A 1 -4.45 -14.55 7.01
C MET A 1 -4.81 -14.09 5.62
N TYR A 2 -3.94 -13.84 4.65
CA TYR A 2 -2.49 -13.66 4.55
C TYR A 2 -2.32 -12.55 3.50
N VAL A 3 -1.40 -11.60 3.66
CA VAL A 3 -0.96 -10.83 2.48
C VAL A 3 0.20 -11.64 1.88
N VAL A 4 -0.10 -12.67 1.07
CA VAL A 4 0.94 -13.38 0.31
C VAL A 4 1.11 -12.68 -1.04
N GLY A 5 2.27 -12.05 -1.24
CA GLY A 5 2.68 -11.39 -2.49
C GLY A 5 2.86 -9.88 -2.37
N ASP A 6 1.99 -9.21 -1.61
CA ASP A 6 1.81 -7.75 -1.69
C ASP A 6 2.20 -7.01 -0.38
N GLY A 7 2.61 -7.75 0.64
CA GLY A 7 2.93 -7.16 1.94
C GLY A 7 3.14 -8.18 3.05
N GLN A 8 3.15 -7.72 4.29
CA GLN A 8 3.25 -8.54 5.51
C GLN A 8 2.32 -7.97 6.58
N VAL A 9 1.67 -8.85 7.34
CA VAL A 9 0.95 -8.49 8.57
C VAL A 9 1.91 -8.71 9.72
N ILE A 10 2.18 -7.68 10.52
CA ILE A 10 3.09 -7.76 11.65
C ILE A 10 2.28 -7.74 12.95
N GLU A 11 2.52 -8.75 13.78
CA GLU A 11 1.86 -8.98 15.05
C GLU A 11 2.88 -8.93 16.20
N ALA A 12 2.38 -8.86 17.43
CA ALA A 12 3.23 -8.92 18.60
C ALA A 12 3.92 -10.30 18.72
N THR A 13 5.21 -10.28 18.99
CA THR A 13 6.03 -11.46 19.32
C THR A 13 6.60 -11.31 20.74
N PRO A 14 7.05 -12.41 21.37
CA PRO A 14 7.79 -12.33 22.63
C PRO A 14 9.04 -11.43 22.52
N ASP A 15 9.41 -10.79 23.63
CA ASP A 15 10.64 -9.99 23.69
C ASP A 15 11.88 -10.89 23.54
N GLY A 16 12.91 -10.38 22.85
CA GLY A 16 14.17 -11.08 22.60
C GLY A 16 14.17 -12.09 21.45
N GLU A 17 13.09 -12.20 20.68
CA GLU A 17 13.06 -13.00 19.44
C GLU A 17 14.08 -12.46 18.42
N PRO A 18 14.95 -13.33 17.83
CA PRO A 18 15.86 -12.92 16.77
C PRO A 18 15.12 -12.45 15.51
N TYR A 19 15.74 -11.52 14.77
CA TYR A 19 15.24 -11.07 13.48
C TYR A 19 15.04 -12.25 12.51
N GLY A 20 13.89 -12.26 11.83
CA GLY A 20 13.52 -13.33 10.92
C GLY A 20 12.42 -12.95 9.92
N PRO A 21 11.86 -13.93 9.21
CA PRO A 21 10.86 -13.69 8.15
C PRO A 21 9.51 -13.16 8.67
N ASN A 22 9.29 -13.23 9.99
CA ASN A 22 8.08 -12.69 10.63
C ASN A 22 8.18 -11.18 10.89
N ASP A 23 9.39 -10.61 10.84
CA ASP A 23 9.59 -9.17 10.93
C ASP A 23 9.28 -8.48 9.59
N ALA A 24 8.95 -7.19 9.66
CA ALA A 24 8.80 -6.36 8.47
C ALA A 24 10.11 -6.34 7.67
N GLN A 25 10.07 -6.83 6.43
CA GLN A 25 11.19 -6.79 5.51
C GLN A 25 11.18 -5.45 4.79
N LEU A 26 11.96 -4.49 5.30
CA LEU A 26 11.91 -3.10 4.88
C LEU A 26 12.86 -2.81 3.70
N ASP A 27 12.38 -2.04 2.73
CA ASP A 27 13.24 -1.31 1.79
C ASP A 27 13.01 0.19 1.98
N LEU A 28 14.01 0.85 2.54
CA LEU A 28 14.05 2.29 2.81
C LEU A 28 15.30 2.93 2.19
N SER A 29 15.95 2.23 1.25
CA SER A 29 17.29 2.54 0.75
C SER A 29 17.34 3.76 -0.18
N ASN A 30 16.20 4.17 -0.73
CA ASN A 30 16.10 5.20 -1.77
C ASN A 30 15.85 6.62 -1.23
N GLY A 31 16.11 6.88 0.05
CA GLY A 31 15.93 8.22 0.62
C GLY A 31 16.12 8.28 2.12
N ILE A 32 15.53 9.32 2.73
CA ILE A 32 15.52 9.50 4.18
C ILE A 32 14.26 8.83 4.74
N PRO A 33 14.39 7.79 5.59
CA PRO A 33 13.24 7.21 6.26
C PRO A 33 12.55 8.24 7.15
N ARG A 34 11.21 8.23 7.13
CA ARG A 34 10.36 9.06 7.96
C ARG A 34 9.42 8.13 8.72
N PHE A 35 9.53 8.16 10.05
CA PHE A 35 8.60 7.48 10.95
C PHE A 35 7.84 8.52 11.77
N TYR A 36 6.51 8.54 11.67
CA TYR A 36 5.70 9.58 12.31
C TYR A 36 4.30 9.07 12.63
N ILE A 37 3.60 9.84 13.48
CA ILE A 37 2.18 9.63 13.75
C ILE A 37 1.36 10.45 12.76
N MET A 38 0.54 9.77 11.98
CA MET A 38 -0.39 10.35 11.02
C MET A 38 -1.79 10.37 11.63
N GLN A 39 -2.31 11.56 11.96
CA GLN A 39 -3.71 11.72 12.33
C GLN A 39 -4.58 11.85 11.09
N LEU A 40 -5.54 10.94 10.93
CA LEU A 40 -6.51 10.96 9.85
C LEU A 40 -7.90 11.33 10.37
N LYS A 41 -8.67 12.05 9.56
CA LYS A 41 -10.06 12.46 9.86
C LYS A 41 -10.94 12.27 8.64
N GLY A 42 -12.25 12.08 8.85
CA GLY A 42 -13.24 12.12 7.77
C GLY A 42 -13.02 11.04 6.70
N ARG A 43 -12.63 9.82 7.11
CA ARG A 43 -12.51 8.69 6.20
C ARG A 43 -13.87 8.05 5.94
N SER A 44 -13.96 7.29 4.86
CA SER A 44 -15.14 6.51 4.50
C SER A 44 -14.71 5.10 4.12
N LEU A 45 -15.61 4.13 4.22
CA LEU A 45 -15.41 2.78 3.72
C LEU A 45 -15.52 2.67 2.19
N LYS A 46 -15.68 3.80 1.48
CA LYS A 46 -15.72 3.85 0.03
C LYS A 46 -14.42 4.41 -0.53
N PHE A 47 -13.94 3.82 -1.61
CA PHE A 47 -12.84 4.37 -2.40
C PHE A 47 -13.04 4.08 -3.89
N SER A 48 -12.52 4.96 -4.73
CA SER A 48 -12.56 4.81 -6.19
C SER A 48 -11.19 5.03 -6.84
N SER A 49 -10.14 5.05 -6.04
CA SER A 49 -8.77 5.22 -6.47
C SER A 49 -7.83 4.47 -5.54
N ILE A 50 -6.70 4.01 -6.09
CA ILE A 50 -5.67 3.27 -5.38
C ILE A 50 -4.30 3.83 -5.79
N THR A 51 -3.34 3.88 -4.87
CA THR A 51 -2.02 4.48 -5.09
C THR A 51 -0.92 3.47 -4.82
N HIS A 52 0.19 3.54 -5.55
CA HIS A 52 1.42 2.81 -5.21
C HIS A 52 2.64 3.74 -5.12
N HIS A 53 3.66 3.22 -4.43
CA HIS A 53 4.97 3.85 -4.22
C HIS A 53 6.06 2.91 -4.76
N ALA A 54 6.89 3.39 -5.69
CA ALA A 54 7.84 2.57 -6.44
C ALA A 54 9.24 2.49 -5.82
N ASN A 55 9.54 3.28 -4.79
CA ASN A 55 10.89 3.39 -4.24
C ASN A 55 11.00 2.94 -2.78
N VAL A 56 9.89 2.58 -2.13
CA VAL A 56 9.86 2.30 -0.70
C VAL A 56 8.82 1.25 -0.32
N THR A 57 9.12 0.47 0.71
CA THR A 57 8.09 -0.23 1.49
C THR A 57 7.44 0.72 2.48
N GLN A 58 6.12 0.71 2.57
CA GLN A 58 5.39 1.51 3.56
C GLN A 58 4.89 0.63 4.70
N CYS A 59 5.03 1.07 5.96
CA CYS A 59 4.36 0.41 7.08
C CYS A 59 3.33 1.34 7.72
N LEU A 60 2.14 0.82 8.00
CA LEU A 60 1.10 1.56 8.68
C LEU A 60 0.26 0.69 9.63
N GLY A 61 -0.13 1.24 10.77
CA GLY A 61 -0.96 0.55 11.76
C GLY A 61 -1.63 1.52 12.72
N SER A 62 -2.86 1.21 13.14
CA SER A 62 -3.58 2.00 14.13
C SER A 62 -2.86 1.94 15.47
N ILE A 63 -2.69 3.09 16.13
CA ILE A 63 -2.05 3.17 17.45
C ILE A 63 -2.91 2.47 18.52
N GLY A 64 -4.22 2.66 18.47
CA GLY A 64 -5.17 2.09 19.45
C GLY A 64 -5.51 0.62 19.22
N GLY A 65 -5.07 0.04 18.09
CA GLY A 65 -5.52 -1.28 17.65
C GLY A 65 -6.99 -1.32 17.19
N ASP A 66 -7.59 -0.14 16.98
CA ASP A 66 -8.93 0.02 16.43
C ASP A 66 -9.04 -0.63 15.06
N VAL A 67 -10.27 -0.99 14.66
CA VAL A 67 -10.53 -1.61 13.37
C VAL A 67 -10.38 -0.59 12.24
N TRP A 68 -9.68 -0.99 11.19
CA TRP A 68 -9.53 -0.22 9.96
C TRP A 68 -9.43 -1.15 8.75
N TYR A 69 -9.55 -0.56 7.57
CA TYR A 69 -9.67 -1.27 6.31
C TYR A 69 -8.65 -0.78 5.28
N LEU A 70 -8.28 -1.67 4.37
CA LEU A 70 -7.34 -1.41 3.30
C LEU A 70 -7.80 -2.12 2.02
N GLY A 71 -7.99 -1.38 0.92
CA GLY A 71 -8.04 -1.98 -0.41
C GLY A 71 -6.62 -2.15 -0.94
N VAL A 72 -6.27 -3.30 -1.52
CA VAL A 72 -4.93 -3.63 -2.01
C VAL A 72 -5.01 -4.29 -3.39
N ALA A 73 -4.03 -4.03 -4.25
CA ALA A 73 -3.77 -4.84 -5.44
C ALA A 73 -2.26 -5.06 -5.63
N LYS A 74 -1.89 -6.10 -6.39
CA LYS A 74 -0.51 -6.55 -6.54
C LYS A 74 0.40 -5.49 -7.16
N PRO A 75 1.68 -5.42 -6.77
CA PRO A 75 2.66 -4.61 -7.49
C PRO A 75 2.69 -4.93 -8.98
N SER A 76 2.69 -3.88 -9.80
CA SER A 76 2.67 -4.00 -11.26
C SER A 76 3.75 -3.16 -11.94
N ILE A 77 4.83 -2.84 -11.21
CA ILE A 77 6.01 -2.15 -11.75
C ILE A 77 6.74 -3.09 -12.71
N VAL A 78 7.09 -2.59 -13.89
CA VAL A 78 7.86 -3.32 -14.90
C VAL A 78 9.34 -3.01 -14.71
N GLY A 79 10.16 -4.04 -14.50
CA GLY A 79 11.59 -3.90 -14.24
C GLY A 79 12.38 -3.39 -15.45
N SER A 80 13.46 -2.66 -15.19
CA SER A 80 14.46 -2.19 -16.17
C SER A 80 15.51 -3.27 -16.49
N GLY A 81 15.08 -4.48 -16.86
CA GLY A 81 15.97 -5.55 -17.29
C GLY A 81 16.32 -5.47 -18.79
N PRO A 82 17.55 -5.85 -19.22
CA PRO A 82 17.92 -5.91 -20.64
C PRO A 82 17.37 -7.19 -21.28
N SER A 83 16.07 -7.40 -21.25
CA SER A 83 15.36 -8.37 -22.10
C SER A 83 13.86 -8.28 -21.85
N SER A 84 13.20 -7.47 -22.65
CA SER A 84 11.94 -7.89 -23.24
C SER A 84 11.78 -7.04 -24.49
N ASP A 85 11.87 -7.69 -25.66
CA ASP A 85 11.13 -7.20 -26.81
C ASP A 85 9.78 -6.65 -26.32
N PRO A 86 9.34 -5.47 -26.76
CA PRO A 86 8.00 -4.99 -26.52
C PRO A 86 7.05 -5.87 -27.34
N VAL A 87 6.90 -7.13 -26.94
CA VAL A 87 5.80 -8.00 -27.36
C VAL A 87 4.58 -7.44 -26.66
N HIS A 88 4.03 -6.39 -27.25
CA HIS A 88 2.60 -6.09 -27.32
C HIS A 88 1.81 -6.35 -26.02
N CYS A 89 2.28 -5.86 -24.87
CA CYS A 89 1.41 -5.61 -23.72
C CYS A 89 0.85 -4.19 -23.87
N PRO A 90 -0.39 -4.02 -24.35
CA PRO A 90 -0.94 -2.71 -24.73
C PRO A 90 -1.09 -1.72 -23.55
N ASP A 91 -0.90 -2.17 -22.31
CA ASP A 91 -1.28 -1.43 -21.10
C ASP A 91 -0.10 -0.93 -20.25
N ILE A 92 1.14 -0.98 -20.75
CA ILE A 92 2.28 -0.40 -20.01
C ILE A 92 2.19 1.13 -20.05
N VAL A 93 2.22 1.75 -18.88
CA VAL A 93 2.17 3.21 -18.69
C VAL A 93 3.43 3.69 -17.99
N GLN A 94 3.97 4.82 -18.43
CA GLN A 94 5.03 5.50 -17.69
C GLN A 94 4.43 6.41 -16.62
N ALA A 95 4.84 6.21 -15.36
CA ALA A 95 4.47 7.07 -14.25
C ALA A 95 5.20 8.42 -14.32
N LYS A 96 4.66 9.42 -13.62
CA LYS A 96 5.33 10.72 -13.49
C LYS A 96 6.69 10.64 -12.81
N CYS A 97 6.88 9.66 -11.94
CA CYS A 97 8.15 9.36 -11.27
C CYS A 97 9.11 8.50 -12.12
N GLY A 98 8.78 8.24 -13.38
CA GLY A 98 9.71 7.70 -14.38
C GLY A 98 9.71 6.18 -14.52
N HIS A 99 9.19 5.42 -13.55
CA HIS A 99 9.04 3.97 -13.68
C HIS A 99 7.89 3.61 -14.61
N PHE A 100 7.93 2.39 -15.16
CA PHE A 100 6.87 1.81 -15.97
C PHE A 100 6.03 0.86 -15.13
N TYR A 101 4.73 0.81 -15.39
CA TYR A 101 3.81 -0.08 -14.67
C TYR A 101 2.62 -0.47 -15.55
N VAL A 102 1.90 -1.53 -15.15
CA VAL A 102 0.59 -1.87 -15.71
C VAL A 102 -0.50 -1.39 -14.74
N PRO A 103 -1.50 -0.60 -15.15
CA PRO A 103 -2.60 -0.20 -14.26
C PRO A 103 -3.34 -1.40 -13.66
N PRO A 104 -3.78 -1.34 -12.39
CA PRO A 104 -4.46 -2.47 -11.75
C PRO A 104 -5.85 -2.68 -12.33
N GLY A 105 -6.23 -3.95 -12.51
CA GLY A 105 -7.58 -4.36 -12.86
C GLY A 105 -8.56 -4.15 -11.71
N VAL A 106 -9.85 -3.97 -12.01
CA VAL A 106 -10.90 -3.85 -10.98
C VAL A 106 -11.03 -5.15 -10.16
N ASP A 107 -10.90 -6.29 -10.84
CA ASP A 107 -10.96 -7.65 -10.29
C ASP A 107 -9.70 -8.07 -9.51
N GLU A 108 -8.63 -7.28 -9.60
CA GLU A 108 -7.39 -7.49 -8.83
C GLU A 108 -7.43 -6.84 -7.44
N VAL A 109 -8.42 -5.96 -7.19
CA VAL A 109 -8.55 -5.26 -5.90
C VAL A 109 -9.15 -6.18 -4.85
N GLN A 110 -8.43 -6.33 -3.74
CA GLN A 110 -8.84 -7.08 -2.56
C GLN A 110 -9.01 -6.16 -1.36
N GLY A 111 -10.09 -6.35 -0.62
CA GLY A 111 -10.36 -5.62 0.62
C GLY A 111 -9.90 -6.39 1.85
N PHE A 112 -9.21 -5.73 2.77
CA PHE A 112 -8.75 -6.28 4.03
C PHE A 112 -9.35 -5.51 5.21
N ARG A 113 -9.76 -6.26 6.23
CA ARG A 113 -10.14 -5.77 7.56
C ARG A 113 -9.02 -6.08 8.55
N ILE A 114 -8.49 -5.05 9.19
CA ILE A 114 -7.39 -5.13 10.14
C ILE A 114 -7.94 -4.79 11.53
N SER A 115 -7.58 -5.61 12.52
CA SER A 115 -8.02 -5.43 13.90
C SER A 115 -6.90 -5.76 14.90
N GLY A 116 -6.93 -5.11 16.06
CA GLY A 116 -5.96 -5.32 17.13
C GLY A 116 -4.60 -4.66 16.85
N PRO A 117 -3.60 -4.92 17.71
CA PRO A 117 -2.29 -4.28 17.65
C PRO A 117 -1.44 -4.87 16.52
N LYS A 118 -1.79 -4.52 15.29
CA LYS A 118 -1.12 -4.97 14.07
C LYS A 118 -0.73 -3.76 13.24
N PHE A 119 0.40 -3.86 12.56
CA PHE A 119 0.70 -2.99 11.43
C PHE A 119 0.88 -3.82 10.16
N ILE A 120 0.60 -3.18 9.03
CA ILE A 120 0.76 -3.76 7.71
C ILE A 120 2.00 -3.14 7.09
N LYS A 121 2.89 -3.98 6.60
CA LYS A 121 3.96 -3.59 5.68
C LYS A 121 3.49 -3.85 4.26
N LEU A 122 3.57 -2.84 3.40
CA LEU A 122 3.29 -2.94 1.97
C LEU A 122 4.61 -3.11 1.21
N ASN A 123 4.63 -4.03 0.24
CA ASN A 123 5.80 -4.18 -0.64
C ASN A 123 5.96 -2.95 -1.53
N VAL A 124 7.18 -2.71 -2.02
CA VAL A 124 7.44 -1.73 -3.08
C VAL A 124 6.49 -2.00 -4.25
N GLY A 125 5.81 -0.96 -4.71
CA GLY A 125 4.87 -1.02 -5.83
C GLY A 125 3.47 -1.52 -5.49
N THR A 126 3.20 -1.92 -4.25
CA THR A 126 1.87 -2.39 -3.86
C THR A 126 0.85 -1.27 -3.96
N TRP A 127 -0.22 -1.51 -4.73
CA TRP A 127 -1.34 -0.60 -4.79
C TRP A 127 -2.14 -0.70 -3.50
N HIS A 128 -2.47 0.43 -2.89
CA HIS A 128 -3.30 0.48 -1.70
C HIS A 128 -4.25 1.69 -1.65
N ALA A 129 -5.37 1.51 -0.96
CA ALA A 129 -6.39 2.50 -0.68
C ALA A 129 -6.79 2.42 0.79
N GLY A 130 -6.35 3.39 1.58
CA GLY A 130 -6.55 3.42 3.02
C GLY A 130 -5.41 4.17 3.72
N PRO A 131 -5.38 4.18 5.07
CA PRO A 131 -6.35 3.55 5.97
C PRO A 131 -7.78 4.08 5.82
N LEU A 132 -8.77 3.18 5.83
CA LEU A 132 -10.20 3.50 5.83
C LEU A 132 -10.82 3.11 7.17
N PHE A 133 -11.71 3.94 7.71
CA PHE A 133 -12.42 3.70 8.98
C PHE A 133 -13.65 4.60 9.06
N THR A 134 -14.55 4.31 10.01
CA THR A 134 -15.84 5.03 10.18
C THR A 134 -15.85 6.03 11.35
N VAL A 135 -14.91 5.91 12.29
CA VAL A 135 -14.76 6.87 13.40
C VAL A 135 -14.32 8.25 12.90
N GLU A 136 -14.57 9.31 13.66
CA GLU A 136 -14.30 10.69 13.25
C GLU A 136 -12.81 10.94 12.96
N LYS A 137 -11.93 10.38 13.80
CA LYS A 137 -10.48 10.50 13.71
C LYS A 137 -9.80 9.24 14.24
N MET A 138 -8.61 8.97 13.71
CA MET A 138 -7.75 7.89 14.19
C MET A 138 -6.28 8.22 13.89
N ASP A 139 -5.40 7.87 14.83
CA ASP A 139 -3.96 8.06 14.71
C ASP A 139 -3.29 6.75 14.25
N PHE A 140 -2.38 6.87 13.29
CA PHE A 140 -1.65 5.76 12.70
C PHE A 140 -0.15 5.97 12.86
N TYR A 141 0.59 4.91 13.17
CA TYR A 141 2.01 4.85 12.84
C TYR A 141 2.15 4.81 11.32
N ASN A 142 3.07 5.58 10.74
CA ASN A 142 3.43 5.52 9.32
C ASN A 142 4.95 5.59 9.15
N LEU A 143 5.52 4.59 8.48
CA LEU A 143 6.93 4.50 8.08
C LEU A 143 7.01 4.46 6.55
N GLU A 144 7.68 5.46 5.97
CA GLU A 144 7.88 5.63 4.52
C GLU A 144 9.16 6.47 4.29
N LEU A 145 9.40 6.98 3.06
CA LEU A 145 10.43 8.01 2.84
C LEU A 145 9.84 9.41 3.07
N SER A 146 10.70 10.36 3.43
CA SER A 146 10.32 11.73 3.78
C SER A 146 9.51 12.46 2.70
N ASN A 147 9.69 12.11 1.43
CA ASN A 147 9.06 12.74 0.27
C ASN A 147 8.21 11.76 -0.57
N THR A 148 7.84 10.58 -0.04
CA THR A 148 7.05 9.56 -0.76
C THR A 148 5.80 10.17 -1.40
N ASN A 149 5.06 10.99 -0.64
CA ASN A 149 3.83 11.63 -1.10
C ASN A 149 4.05 12.80 -2.07
N GLU A 150 5.29 13.24 -2.29
CA GLU A 150 5.63 14.35 -3.21
C GLU A 150 6.17 13.82 -4.53
N VAL A 151 7.06 12.84 -4.49
CA VAL A 151 7.83 12.40 -5.68
C VAL A 151 7.60 10.94 -6.07
N ASP A 152 6.96 10.13 -5.23
CA ASP A 152 6.81 8.69 -5.44
C ASP A 152 5.36 8.23 -5.26
N HIS A 153 4.41 8.91 -5.89
CA HIS A 153 2.99 8.53 -5.82
C HIS A 153 2.41 8.37 -7.22
N THR A 154 1.89 7.18 -7.51
CA THR A 154 1.15 6.89 -8.74
C THR A 154 -0.24 6.44 -8.39
N THR A 155 -1.27 7.13 -8.89
CA THR A 155 -2.67 6.86 -8.53
C THR A 155 -3.47 6.42 -9.75
N HIS A 156 -4.16 5.28 -9.62
CA HIS A 156 -5.18 4.83 -10.55
C HIS A 156 -6.56 5.26 -10.06
N TYR A 157 -7.42 5.76 -10.98
CA TYR A 157 -8.77 6.24 -10.67
C TYR A 157 -9.83 5.38 -11.36
N PHE A 158 -10.35 4.37 -10.65
CA PHE A 158 -11.35 3.42 -11.14
C PHE A 158 -12.67 4.08 -11.53
N ASN A 159 -13.10 5.15 -10.84
CA ASN A 159 -14.30 5.88 -11.23
C ASN A 159 -14.19 6.51 -12.62
N LYS A 160 -13.00 7.01 -12.98
CA LYS A 160 -12.73 7.65 -14.28
C LYS A 160 -12.48 6.63 -15.39
N LYS A 161 -11.85 5.51 -15.06
CA LYS A 161 -11.42 4.49 -16.04
C LYS A 161 -12.45 3.38 -16.24
N ASN A 162 -13.21 3.04 -15.20
CA ASN A 162 -14.10 1.89 -15.17
C ASN A 162 -15.51 2.22 -14.67
N GLY A 163 -15.75 3.42 -14.12
CA GLY A 163 -17.01 3.76 -13.47
C GLY A 163 -17.24 3.07 -12.12
N VAL A 164 -16.18 2.54 -11.50
CA VAL A 164 -16.28 1.70 -10.29
C VAL A 164 -15.96 2.50 -9.01
N THR A 165 -16.75 2.24 -7.97
CA THR A 165 -16.47 2.62 -6.57
C THR A 165 -16.57 1.37 -5.72
N PHE A 166 -15.52 1.08 -4.95
CA PHE A 166 -15.50 -0.02 -3.99
C PHE A 166 -16.15 0.43 -2.67
N LEU A 167 -16.81 -0.51 -1.99
CA LEU A 167 -17.33 -0.35 -0.65
C LEU A 167 -16.76 -1.49 0.21
N MET A 168 -16.10 -1.15 1.30
CA MET A 168 -15.69 -2.11 2.31
C MET A 168 -16.90 -2.48 3.16
N GLU A 169 -17.13 -3.78 3.31
CA GLU A 169 -18.11 -4.33 4.25
C GLU A 169 -17.47 -4.42 5.65
N ASP A 170 -18.23 -4.06 6.68
CA ASP A 170 -17.80 -4.04 8.09
C ASP A 170 -18.02 -5.39 8.79
#